data_AF-A0AAN8ZQ14-F1
#
_entry.id   AF-A0AAN8ZQ14-F1
#
_cell.length_a   1.000
_cell.length_b   1.000
_cell.length_c   1.000
_cell.angle_alpha   90.00
_cell.angle_beta   90.00
_cell.angle_gamma   90.00
#
_symmetry.space_group_name_H-M   'P 1'
#
loop_
_entity.id
_entity.type
_entity.pdbx_description
1 polymer ?
#
loop_
_entity_poly.entity_id
_entity_poly.type
_entity_poly.pdbx_seq_one_letter_code
_entity_poly.pdbx_strand_id
1 'polypeptide(L)'
;MSIRVNLFIFNFISQNPKSPNYTYPSALSFSPNPGKTQKIGCKKRVTDAELASDLASEVKKMNIHIEERQEAMKKSREMLFSELCNYLSLRDNEVKKKWRKLGDEEKLVLVRGFVSDWGLQFHPLSAKSVKELVDQHLIEEKSFK
;
A
#
# COMPACT_ATOMS: atom_id res chain seq x y z
N MET A 1 -14.75 5.01 23.78
CA MET A 1 -13.82 3.96 23.33
C MET A 1 -13.40 4.32 21.92
N SER A 2 -12.23 4.94 21.74
CA SER A 2 -11.79 5.52 20.46
C SER A 2 -10.97 4.51 19.67
N ILE A 3 -11.36 4.20 18.44
CA ILE A 3 -10.66 3.27 17.55
C ILE A 3 -9.73 4.10 16.66
N ARG A 4 -8.41 3.96 16.86
CA ARG A 4 -7.39 4.56 16.00
C ARG A 4 -7.36 3.82 14.67
N VAL A 5 -7.94 4.41 13.62
CA VAL A 5 -7.87 3.87 12.25
C VAL A 5 -6.66 4.50 11.55
N ASN A 6 -5.61 3.70 11.31
CA ASN A 6 -4.49 4.10 10.47
C ASN A 6 -4.97 4.17 9.01
N LEU A 7 -5.09 5.38 8.47
CA LEU A 7 -5.44 5.64 7.09
C LEU A 7 -4.24 5.35 6.19
N PHE A 8 -4.22 4.15 5.59
CA PHE A 8 -3.30 3.82 4.51
C PHE A 8 -3.68 4.59 3.25
N ILE A 9 -2.88 5.61 2.91
CA ILE A 9 -2.99 6.37 1.66
C ILE A 9 -2.50 5.48 0.51
N PHE A 10 -3.41 5.10 -0.39
CA PHE A 10 -3.10 4.42 -1.65
C PHE A 10 -2.45 5.40 -2.63
N ASN A 11 -1.11 5.38 -2.73
CA ASN A 11 -0.41 6.04 -3.83
C ASN A 11 -0.51 5.17 -5.10
N PHE A 12 -1.42 5.54 -5.99
CA PHE A 12 -1.42 5.12 -7.40
C PHE A 12 -0.19 5.73 -8.08
N ILE A 13 0.89 4.96 -8.25
CA ILE A 13 2.00 5.34 -9.12
C ILE A 13 1.66 4.84 -10.54
N SER A 14 1.02 5.70 -11.33
CA SER A 14 1.05 5.61 -12.78
C SER A 14 2.38 6.20 -13.23
N GLN A 15 3.37 5.34 -13.51
CA GLN A 15 4.58 5.75 -14.20
C GLN A 15 4.65 5.03 -15.54
N ASN A 16 4.35 5.80 -16.58
CA ASN A 16 4.59 5.52 -17.98
C ASN A 16 6.12 5.54 -18.23
N PRO A 17 6.78 4.42 -18.58
CA PRO A 17 8.21 4.46 -18.83
C PRO A 17 8.47 5.05 -20.21
N LYS A 18 8.98 6.29 -20.23
CA LYS A 18 9.62 6.88 -21.42
C LYS A 18 10.87 6.05 -21.76
N SER A 19 10.95 5.59 -23.00
CA SER A 19 12.09 4.85 -23.55
C SER A 19 13.40 5.62 -23.42
N PRO A 20 14.52 5.00 -22.99
CA PRO A 20 15.83 5.64 -23.07
C PRO A 20 16.38 5.56 -24.51
N ASN A 21 16.87 6.69 -25.01
CA ASN A 21 17.60 6.81 -26.26
C ASN A 21 18.90 5.99 -26.19
N TYR A 22 19.08 5.03 -27.12
CA TYR A 22 20.32 4.29 -27.28
C TYR A 22 21.37 5.16 -27.97
N THR A 23 22.41 5.57 -27.22
CA THR A 23 23.67 6.05 -27.80
C THR A 23 24.62 4.86 -27.85
N TYR A 24 24.98 4.42 -29.05
CA TYR A 24 25.98 3.37 -29.27
C TYR A 24 27.37 3.86 -28.87
N PRO A 25 28.09 3.19 -27.94
CA PRO A 25 29.51 3.46 -27.74
C PRO A 25 30.32 2.81 -28.86
N SER A 26 31.20 3.62 -29.46
CA SER A 26 32.18 3.23 -30.47
C SER A 26 33.01 2.01 -30.03
N ALA A 27 33.38 1.20 -31.03
CA ALA A 27 34.13 -0.04 -30.89
C ALA A 27 35.35 0.10 -29.96
N LEU A 28 35.33 -0.64 -28.85
CA LEU A 28 36.51 -0.90 -28.03
C LEU A 28 37.40 -1.92 -28.76
N SER A 29 38.55 -1.47 -29.25
CA SER A 29 39.62 -2.36 -29.72
C SER A 29 40.16 -3.17 -28.53
N PHE A 30 39.87 -4.46 -28.50
CA PHE A 30 40.48 -5.39 -27.55
C PHE A 30 41.93 -5.66 -27.94
N SER A 31 42.87 -5.13 -27.16
CA SER A 31 44.26 -5.59 -27.19
C SER A 31 44.39 -6.77 -26.21
N PRO A 32 44.73 -7.99 -26.65
CA PRO A 32 44.89 -9.13 -25.74
C PRO A 32 46.22 -8.97 -25.00
N ASN A 33 46.16 -8.61 -23.72
CA ASN A 33 47.32 -8.62 -22.83
C ASN A 33 47.34 -9.98 -22.10
N PRO A 34 48.31 -10.88 -22.36
CA PRO A 34 48.38 -12.16 -21.67
C PRO A 34 49.09 -11.95 -20.33
N GLY A 35 48.32 -11.60 -19.30
CA GLY A 35 48.95 -11.30 -18.01
C GLY A 35 47.96 -11.23 -16.86
N LYS A 36 47.95 -12.30 -16.07
CA LYS A 36 47.33 -12.43 -14.74
C LYS A 36 45.82 -12.68 -14.78
N THR A 37 45.47 -13.96 -14.82
CA THR A 37 44.21 -14.46 -14.26
C THR A 37 44.18 -14.11 -12.77
N GLN A 38 43.61 -12.95 -12.44
CA GLN A 38 43.10 -12.74 -11.09
C GLN A 38 41.98 -13.75 -10.90
N LYS A 39 42.27 -14.84 -10.19
CA LYS A 39 41.24 -15.74 -9.69
C LYS A 39 40.34 -14.88 -8.80
N ILE A 40 39.15 -14.55 -9.30
CA ILE A 40 38.08 -13.96 -8.50
C ILE A 40 37.70 -15.05 -7.49
N GLY A 41 38.39 -15.06 -6.35
CA GLY A 41 38.09 -15.94 -5.25
C GLY A 41 36.74 -15.51 -4.70
N CYS A 42 35.74 -16.39 -4.80
CA CYS A 42 34.47 -16.19 -4.12
C CYS A 42 34.75 -16.14 -2.62
N LYS A 43 34.84 -14.93 -2.04
CA LYS A 43 35.28 -14.71 -0.65
C LYS A 43 34.21 -15.03 0.39
N LYS A 44 33.05 -15.54 0.00
CA LYS A 44 32.06 -16.17 0.90
C LYS A 44 31.43 -17.35 0.16
N ARG A 45 31.67 -18.57 0.64
CA ARG A 45 30.89 -19.72 0.17
C ARG A 45 29.53 -19.62 0.86
N VAL A 46 28.61 -18.87 0.26
CA VAL A 46 27.21 -18.91 0.69
C VAL A 46 26.76 -20.34 0.47
N THR A 47 26.30 -20.98 1.53
CA THR A 47 25.82 -22.36 1.45
C THR A 47 24.38 -22.38 0.93
N ASP A 48 23.99 -23.43 0.21
CA ASP A 48 22.60 -23.60 -0.25
C ASP A 48 21.61 -23.55 0.91
N ALA A 49 22.02 -23.99 2.11
CA ALA A 49 21.25 -23.91 3.33
C ALA A 49 20.99 -22.46 3.79
N GLU A 50 22.00 -21.59 3.73
CA GLU A 50 21.85 -20.16 4.05
C GLU A 50 20.92 -19.47 3.04
N LEU A 51 21.10 -19.73 1.74
CA LEU A 51 20.22 -19.17 0.70
C LEU A 51 18.76 -19.62 0.87
N ALA A 52 18.54 -20.90 1.17
CA ALA A 52 17.21 -21.43 1.41
C ALA A 52 16.58 -20.82 2.68
N SER A 53 17.37 -20.60 3.73
CA SER A 53 16.91 -19.97 4.97
C SER A 53 16.52 -18.51 4.74
N ASP A 54 17.35 -17.74 4.02
CA ASP A 54 17.07 -16.35 3.67
C ASP A 54 15.79 -16.25 2.84
N LEU A 55 15.64 -17.09 1.80
CA LEU A 55 14.44 -17.15 0.98
C LEU A 55 13.20 -17.49 1.81
N ALA A 56 13.28 -18.50 2.68
CA ALA A 56 12.18 -18.88 3.56
C ALA A 56 11.77 -17.73 4.49
N SER A 57 12.74 -16.96 4.99
CA SER A 57 12.49 -15.80 5.84
C SER A 57 11.79 -14.66 5.06
N GLU A 58 12.19 -14.41 3.82
CA GLU A 58 11.57 -13.40 2.95
C GLU A 58 10.16 -13.79 2.54
N VAL A 59 9.94 -15.05 2.15
CA VAL A 59 8.59 -15.58 1.85
C VAL A 59 7.68 -15.46 3.08
N LYS A 60 8.20 -15.74 4.28
CA LYS A 60 7.45 -15.59 5.52
C LYS A 60 7.05 -14.13 5.78
N LYS A 61 7.96 -13.17 5.59
CA LYS A 61 7.66 -11.73 5.70
C LYS A 61 6.60 -11.29 4.69
N MET A 62 6.73 -11.73 3.44
CA MET A 62 5.74 -11.44 2.40
C MET A 62 4.36 -11.96 2.76
N ASN A 63 4.28 -13.19 3.29
CA ASN A 63 3.01 -13.79 3.69
C ASN A 63 2.33 -12.99 4.81
N ILE A 64 3.09 -12.55 5.82
CA ILE A 64 2.57 -11.69 6.89
C ILE A 64 1.96 -10.41 6.32
N HIS A 65 2.66 -9.71 5.42
CA HIS A 65 2.14 -8.49 4.82
C HIS A 65 0.89 -8.72 3.95
N ILE A 66 0.80 -9.88 3.30
CA ILE A 66 -0.41 -10.26 2.54
C ILE A 66 -1.59 -10.44 3.50
N GLU A 67 -1.39 -11.14 4.61
CA GLU A 67 -2.41 -11.37 5.63
C GLU A 67 -2.88 -10.06 6.27
N GLU A 68 -1.95 -9.19 6.68
CA GLU A 68 -2.24 -7.86 7.23
C GLU A 68 -3.05 -7.02 6.24
N ARG A 69 -2.66 -7.01 4.96
CA ARG A 69 -3.37 -6.29 3.91
C ARG A 69 -4.78 -6.83 3.71
N GLN A 70 -4.96 -8.15 3.73
CA GLN A 70 -6.27 -8.77 3.59
C GLN A 70 -7.18 -8.44 4.78
N GLU A 71 -6.62 -8.44 6.00
CA GLU A 71 -7.36 -8.07 7.20
C GLU A 71 -7.76 -6.58 7.17
N ALA A 72 -6.82 -5.69 6.79
CA ALA A 72 -7.12 -4.27 6.62
C ALA A 72 -8.22 -4.04 5.57
N MET A 73 -8.16 -4.76 4.45
CA MET A 73 -9.18 -4.72 3.40
C MET A 73 -10.53 -5.29 3.87
N LYS A 74 -10.53 -6.30 4.73
CA LYS A 74 -11.76 -6.83 5.31
C LYS A 74 -12.41 -5.80 6.23
N LYS A 75 -11.63 -5.22 7.15
CA LYS A 75 -12.10 -4.16 8.07
C LYS A 75 -12.59 -2.92 7.33
N SER A 76 -11.91 -2.52 6.24
CA SER A 76 -12.34 -1.38 5.45
C SER A 76 -13.67 -1.62 4.75
N ARG A 77 -13.90 -2.83 4.19
CA ARG A 77 -15.19 -3.20 3.60
C ARG A 77 -16.32 -3.21 4.63
N GLU A 78 -16.07 -3.74 5.82
CA GLU A 78 -17.04 -3.77 6.92
C GLU A 78 -17.41 -2.35 7.36
N MET A 79 -16.42 -1.48 7.53
CA MET A 79 -16.60 -0.07 7.88
C MET A 79 -17.42 0.67 6.81
N LEU A 80 -17.06 0.53 5.53
CA LEU A 80 -17.80 1.15 4.43
C LEU A 80 -19.26 0.69 4.38
N PHE A 81 -19.51 -0.59 4.61
CA PHE A 81 -20.88 -1.10 4.66
C PHE A 81 -21.68 -0.53 5.83
N SER A 82 -21.06 -0.40 7.01
CA SER A 82 -21.68 0.25 8.17
C SER A 82 -22.03 1.71 7.88
N GLU A 83 -21.12 2.47 7.26
CA GLU A 83 -21.38 3.87 6.90
C GLU A 83 -22.48 4.00 5.85
N LEU A 84 -22.55 3.08 4.89
CA LEU A 84 -23.66 3.03 3.93
C LEU A 84 -25.00 2.74 4.64
N CYS A 85 -25.00 1.87 5.64
CA CYS A 85 -26.20 1.60 6.45
C CYS A 85 -26.65 2.84 7.21
N ASN A 86 -25.70 3.57 7.82
CA ASN A 86 -25.96 4.84 8.50
C ASN A 86 -26.51 5.89 7.52
N TYR A 87 -25.87 6.05 6.36
CA TYR A 87 -26.30 6.97 5.29
C TYR A 87 -27.75 6.72 4.86
N LEU A 88 -28.12 5.44 4.73
CA LEU A 88 -29.47 5.04 4.35
C LEU A 88 -30.46 5.03 5.53
N SER A 89 -29.97 5.14 6.77
CA SER A 89 -30.75 4.98 8.00
C SER A 89 -31.53 3.65 8.04
N LEU A 90 -30.88 2.58 7.55
CA LEU A 90 -31.45 1.23 7.45
C LEU A 90 -30.55 0.23 8.16
N ARG A 91 -31.13 -0.87 8.66
CA ARG A 91 -30.36 -1.96 9.23
C ARG A 91 -29.68 -2.80 8.14
N ASP A 92 -28.60 -3.49 8.50
CA ASP A 92 -27.83 -4.35 7.60
C ASP A 92 -28.67 -5.29 6.72
N ASN A 93 -29.68 -5.92 7.32
CA ASN A 93 -30.58 -6.86 6.65
C ASN A 93 -31.48 -6.17 5.62
N GLU A 94 -31.95 -4.96 5.94
CA GLU A 94 -32.79 -4.14 5.06
C GLU A 94 -31.98 -3.59 3.89
N VAL A 95 -30.78 -3.09 4.15
CA VAL A 95 -29.83 -2.65 3.10
C VAL A 95 -29.51 -3.80 2.17
N LYS A 96 -29.17 -4.99 2.69
CA LYS A 96 -28.91 -6.19 1.86
C LYS A 96 -30.11 -6.56 0.98
N LYS A 97 -31.33 -6.48 1.53
CA LYS A 97 -32.57 -6.78 0.78
C LYS A 97 -32.85 -5.73 -0.29
N LYS A 98 -32.66 -4.44 0.01
CA LYS A 98 -32.82 -3.34 -0.93
C LYS A 98 -31.77 -3.41 -2.04
N TRP A 99 -30.51 -3.64 -1.68
CA TRP A 99 -29.38 -3.76 -2.61
C TRP A 99 -29.57 -4.84 -3.66
N ARG A 100 -30.11 -6.01 -3.28
CA ARG A 100 -30.41 -7.10 -4.21
C ARG A 100 -31.53 -6.80 -5.20
N LYS A 101 -32.42 -5.86 -4.86
CA LYS A 101 -33.56 -5.46 -5.69
C LYS A 101 -33.21 -4.34 -6.67
N LEU A 102 -32.19 -3.55 -6.36
CA LEU A 102 -31.72 -2.45 -7.21
C LEU A 102 -31.06 -3.00 -8.49
N GLY A 103 -31.31 -2.34 -9.61
CA GLY A 103 -30.51 -2.50 -10.83
C GLY A 103 -29.09 -1.98 -10.64
N ASP A 104 -28.17 -2.34 -11.54
CA ASP A 104 -26.77 -1.95 -11.39
C ASP A 104 -26.56 -0.43 -11.54
N GLU A 105 -27.33 0.20 -12.40
CA GLU A 105 -27.34 1.66 -12.62
C GLU A 105 -27.86 2.38 -11.39
N GLU A 106 -28.94 1.88 -10.77
CA GLU A 106 -29.48 2.44 -9.54
C GLU A 106 -28.50 2.29 -8.37
N LYS A 107 -27.79 1.14 -8.28
CA LYS A 107 -26.69 0.96 -7.31
C LYS A 107 -25.59 1.97 -7.55
N LEU A 108 -25.18 2.18 -8.80
CA LEU A 108 -24.12 3.15 -9.13
C LEU A 108 -24.51 4.58 -8.76
N VAL A 109 -25.76 4.99 -9.03
CA VAL A 109 -26.28 6.30 -8.62
C VAL A 109 -26.27 6.43 -7.10
N LEU A 110 -26.76 5.42 -6.39
CA LEU A 110 -26.75 5.39 -4.93
C LEU A 110 -25.34 5.52 -4.35
N VAL A 111 -24.38 4.75 -4.88
CA VAL A 111 -22.98 4.80 -4.43
C VAL A 111 -22.35 6.16 -4.74
N ARG A 112 -22.64 6.77 -5.89
CA ARG A 112 -22.13 8.11 -6.22
C ARG A 112 -22.63 9.17 -5.23
N GLY A 113 -23.91 9.13 -4.86
CA GLY A 113 -24.46 10.00 -3.83
C GLY A 113 -23.77 9.79 -2.49
N PHE A 114 -23.72 8.53 -2.04
CA PHE A 114 -23.03 8.16 -0.81
C PHE A 114 -21.56 8.63 -0.78
N VAL A 115 -20.77 8.36 -1.83
CA VAL A 115 -19.35 8.74 -1.90
C VAL A 115 -19.17 10.25 -1.96
N SER A 116 -20.09 10.98 -2.60
CA SER A 116 -20.02 12.45 -2.65
C SER A 116 -20.20 13.04 -1.26
N ASP A 117 -21.17 12.56 -0.49
CA ASP A 117 -21.47 13.06 0.86
C ASP A 117 -20.43 12.56 1.89
N TRP A 118 -20.04 11.29 1.79
CA TRP A 118 -19.05 10.66 2.68
C TRP A 118 -17.64 11.19 2.41
N GLY A 119 -17.29 11.43 1.15
CA GLY A 119 -16.00 11.97 0.72
C GLY A 119 -15.72 13.38 1.24
N LEU A 120 -16.77 14.19 1.54
CA LEU A 120 -16.60 15.49 2.18
C LEU A 120 -16.06 15.37 3.61
N GLN A 121 -16.42 14.30 4.31
CA GLN A 121 -15.89 13.99 5.65
C GLN A 121 -14.45 13.48 5.58
N PHE A 122 -14.05 12.94 4.42
CA PHE A 122 -12.67 12.62 4.06
C PHE A 122 -12.03 13.77 3.28
N HIS A 123 -11.97 14.96 3.90
CA HIS A 123 -11.01 15.95 3.43
C HIS A 123 -9.59 15.40 3.65
N PRO A 124 -8.69 15.46 2.65
CA PRO A 124 -7.27 15.28 2.90
C PRO A 124 -6.91 16.27 4.01
N LEU A 125 -6.39 15.78 5.13
CA LEU A 125 -6.07 16.61 6.31
C LEU A 125 -5.40 17.91 5.85
N SER A 126 -5.91 19.06 6.29
CA SER A 126 -5.31 20.35 5.92
C SER A 126 -3.86 20.39 6.42
N ALA A 127 -2.97 21.08 5.70
CA ALA A 127 -1.56 21.15 6.05
C ALA A 127 -1.31 21.64 7.49
N LYS A 128 -2.21 22.47 8.04
CA LYS A 128 -2.17 22.90 9.45
C LYS A 128 -2.52 21.77 10.42
N SER A 129 -3.53 20.95 10.10
CA SER A 129 -3.97 19.83 10.93
C SER A 129 -2.92 18.70 10.98
N VAL A 130 -2.26 18.43 9.85
CA VAL A 130 -1.10 17.52 9.81
C VAL A 130 0.05 18.07 10.65
N LYS A 131 0.35 19.37 10.54
CA LYS A 131 1.40 20.01 11.33
C LYS A 131 1.13 19.89 12.83
N GLU A 132 -0.10 20.17 13.27
CA GLU A 132 -0.46 20.17 14.70
C GLU A 132 -0.45 18.76 15.31
N LEU A 133 -0.83 17.74 14.55
CA LEU A 133 -0.66 16.33 14.95
C LEU A 133 0.81 15.91 15.07
N VAL A 134 1.66 16.38 14.15
CA VAL A 134 3.11 16.18 14.23
C VAL A 134 3.70 16.90 15.45
N ASP A 135 3.27 18.13 15.71
CA ASP A 135 3.73 18.90 16.87
C ASP A 135 3.33 18.22 18.20
N GLN A 136 2.11 17.70 18.31
CA GLN A 136 1.64 16.97 19.50
C GLN A 136 2.45 15.68 19.75
N HIS A 137 2.75 14.91 18.70
CA HIS A 137 3.53 13.68 18.84
C HIS A 137 4.97 13.95 19.30
N LEU A 138 5.61 15.00 18.78
CA LEU A 138 6.97 15.41 19.16
C LEU A 138 7.06 15.94 20.61
N ILE A 139 5.96 16.47 21.15
CA ILE A 139 5.86 16.87 22.56
C ILE A 139 5.72 15.63 23.44
N GLU A 140 4.93 14.64 23.03
CA GLU A 140 4.71 13.39 23.75
C GLU A 140 6.01 12.57 23.89
N GLU A 141 6.85 12.49 22.84
CA GLU A 141 8.15 11.79 22.92
C GLU A 141 9.18 12.44 23.85
N LYS A 142 9.16 13.77 24.01
CA LYS A 142 10.07 14.47 24.95
C LYS A 142 9.71 14.24 26.42
N SER A 143 8.46 13.84 26.70
CA SER A 143 7.98 13.57 28.05
C SER A 143 8.26 12.13 28.53
N PHE A 144 8.68 11.24 27.62
CA PHE A 144 9.04 9.84 27.90
C PHE A 144 10.56 9.60 27.99
N LYS A 145 11.36 10.66 28.16
CA LYS A 145 12.81 10.58 28.34
C LYS A 145 13.27 11.16 29.67
#